data_AF-A0A7Z0WS84-F1
#
_entry.id   AF-A0A7Z0WS84-F1
#
_cell.length_a   1.000
_cell.length_b   1.000
_cell.length_c   1.000
_cell.angle_alpha   90.00
_cell.angle_beta   90.00
_cell.angle_gamma   90.00
#
_symmetry.space_group_name_H-M   'P 1'
#
loop_
_entity.id
_entity.type
_entity.pdbx_description
1 polymer ?
#
loop_
_entity_poly.entity_id
_entity_poly.type
_entity_poly.pdbx_seq_one_letter_code
_entity_poly.pdbx_strand_id
1 'polypeptide(L)'
;MTQNIDKVRPSAPEPADLPRQRTAPPATPFWRRPWMIPLWIVTAAFLYLQVNPFVGTPEAEAPVPPHDGFPAYYPLLIIHIIAGTITMLAVCLQVWPKLRRRNPGLHRWTGRIYVVACVIAAVLGLILVPFAPVPGQVGVTMATVLWFAFSIAGWVAARRNRWAKHRRYMLYSFALVMNNVWGLFIVRSALEMGFTGDITYLLETARWFGWVVNLMLVQWWLNRTARRPVERPADRVFVKA
;
A
#
# COMPACT_ATOMS: atom_id res chain seq x y z
N MET A 1 -65.84 -22.78 60.93
CA MET A 1 -65.12 -21.83 60.06
C MET A 1 -63.71 -22.37 59.87
N THR A 2 -63.52 -23.17 58.83
CA THR A 2 -62.29 -23.87 58.47
C THR A 2 -61.42 -22.94 57.64
N GLN A 3 -60.17 -22.69 58.04
CA GLN A 3 -59.19 -22.03 57.17
C GLN A 3 -57.97 -22.92 56.95
N ASN A 4 -57.81 -23.24 55.66
CA ASN A 4 -56.74 -23.99 55.02
C ASN A 4 -55.37 -23.36 55.30
N ILE A 5 -54.44 -24.18 55.77
CA ILE A 5 -53.00 -23.92 55.74
C ILE A 5 -52.46 -24.63 54.50
N ASP A 6 -52.58 -23.96 53.35
CA ASP A 6 -51.99 -24.42 52.10
C ASP A 6 -50.50 -24.06 52.03
N LYS A 7 -49.74 -25.08 51.64
CA LYS A 7 -48.28 -25.16 51.54
C LYS A 7 -47.71 -24.09 50.61
N VAL A 8 -46.85 -23.21 51.15
CA VAL A 8 -45.94 -22.40 50.33
C VAL A 8 -44.88 -23.31 49.72
N ARG A 9 -44.96 -23.59 48.42
CA ARG A 9 -43.88 -24.23 47.66
C ARG A 9 -42.76 -23.22 47.42
N PRO A 10 -41.47 -23.61 47.54
CA PRO A 10 -40.36 -22.81 47.04
C PRO A 10 -40.49 -22.65 45.51
N SER A 11 -40.40 -21.42 45.03
CA SER A 11 -40.27 -21.11 43.60
C SER A 11 -39.00 -21.72 43.04
N ALA A 12 -39.11 -22.45 41.93
CA ALA A 12 -37.96 -23.03 41.23
C ALA A 12 -36.98 -21.92 40.79
N PRO A 13 -35.65 -22.17 40.85
CA PRO A 13 -34.68 -21.21 40.35
C PRO A 13 -34.85 -21.00 38.84
N GLU A 14 -34.84 -19.74 38.43
CA GLU A 14 -34.85 -19.30 37.03
C GLU A 14 -33.68 -19.96 36.27
N PRO A 15 -33.92 -20.56 35.09
CA PRO A 15 -32.85 -21.22 34.35
C PRO A 15 -31.78 -20.19 33.95
N ALA A 16 -30.55 -20.43 34.41
CA ALA A 16 -29.40 -19.60 34.09
C ALA A 16 -29.28 -19.41 32.57
N ASP A 17 -29.21 -18.14 32.16
CA ASP A 17 -29.07 -17.71 30.78
C ASP A 17 -27.75 -18.28 30.21
N LEU A 18 -27.83 -19.39 29.46
CA LEU A 18 -26.66 -20.08 28.93
C LEU A 18 -25.86 -19.11 28.04
N PRO A 19 -24.52 -19.07 28.17
CA PRO A 19 -23.70 -18.18 27.37
C PRO A 19 -23.92 -18.48 25.88
N ARG A 20 -24.56 -17.54 25.18
CA ARG A 20 -24.79 -17.62 23.72
C ARG A 20 -23.44 -17.86 23.06
N GLN A 21 -23.25 -19.05 22.49
CA GLN A 21 -22.08 -19.37 21.69
C GLN A 21 -21.99 -18.36 20.56
N ARG A 22 -21.09 -17.38 20.68
CA ARG A 22 -20.77 -16.45 19.60
C ARG A 22 -20.09 -17.24 18.49
N THR A 23 -20.87 -17.67 17.51
CA THR A 23 -20.35 -18.24 16.26
C THR A 23 -19.40 -17.22 15.64
N ALA A 24 -18.18 -17.66 15.31
CA ALA A 24 -17.21 -16.79 14.65
C ALA A 24 -17.82 -16.28 13.33
N PRO A 25 -17.75 -14.98 13.03
CA PRO A 25 -18.37 -14.45 11.82
C PRO A 25 -17.77 -15.14 10.58
N PRO A 26 -18.60 -15.54 9.60
CA PRO A 26 -18.15 -16.22 8.41
C PRO A 26 -17.11 -15.36 7.66
N ALA A 27 -16.02 -16.00 7.22
CA ALA A 27 -14.98 -15.32 6.48
C ALA A 27 -15.57 -14.68 5.21
N THR A 28 -15.53 -13.35 5.12
CA THR A 28 -16.09 -12.60 3.97
C THR A 28 -15.49 -13.13 2.66
N PRO A 29 -16.31 -13.57 1.70
CA PRO A 29 -15.82 -14.13 0.44
C PRO A 29 -15.16 -13.05 -0.44
N PHE A 30 -14.28 -13.48 -1.36
CA PHE A 30 -13.33 -12.57 -2.00
C PHE A 30 -13.97 -11.52 -2.92
N TRP A 31 -15.14 -11.82 -3.50
CA TRP A 31 -15.95 -10.90 -4.31
C TRP A 31 -16.49 -9.71 -3.53
N ARG A 32 -16.54 -9.78 -2.19
CA ARG A 32 -16.93 -8.64 -1.33
C ARG A 32 -15.78 -7.68 -1.01
N ARG A 33 -14.62 -7.81 -1.68
CA ARG A 33 -13.48 -6.88 -1.57
C ARG A 33 -13.11 -6.33 -2.95
N PRO A 34 -14.01 -5.53 -3.56
CA PRO A 34 -13.86 -5.07 -4.94
C PRO A 34 -12.60 -4.24 -5.15
N TRP A 35 -12.01 -3.63 -4.11
CA TRP A 35 -10.87 -2.71 -4.23
C TRP A 35 -9.57 -3.29 -4.81
N MET A 36 -9.38 -4.61 -4.80
CA MET A 36 -8.20 -5.21 -5.44
C MET A 36 -8.26 -5.09 -6.96
N ILE A 37 -9.43 -5.22 -7.57
CA ILE A 37 -9.62 -5.11 -9.02
C ILE A 37 -9.24 -3.72 -9.54
N PRO A 38 -9.79 -2.60 -9.03
CA PRO A 38 -9.39 -1.26 -9.49
C PRO A 38 -7.92 -0.99 -9.16
N LEU A 39 -7.36 -1.48 -8.04
CA LEU A 39 -5.92 -1.34 -7.79
C LEU A 39 -5.10 -1.98 -8.91
N TRP A 40 -5.42 -3.21 -9.31
CA TRP A 40 -4.74 -3.90 -10.40
C TRP A 40 -4.94 -3.19 -11.74
N ILE A 41 -6.16 -2.75 -12.06
CA ILE A 41 -6.47 -2.03 -13.29
C ILE A 41 -5.67 -0.72 -13.36
N VAL A 42 -5.73 0.10 -12.31
CA VAL A 42 -5.02 1.38 -12.24
C VAL A 42 -3.50 1.17 -12.34
N THR A 43 -2.97 0.16 -11.65
CA THR A 43 -1.55 -0.17 -11.72
C THR A 43 -1.14 -0.63 -13.12
N ALA A 44 -1.92 -1.52 -13.74
CA ALA A 44 -1.66 -2.01 -15.08
C ALA A 44 -1.75 -0.89 -16.14
N ALA A 45 -2.76 -0.02 -16.03
CA ALA A 45 -2.92 1.14 -16.90
C ALA A 45 -1.74 2.11 -16.76
N PHE A 46 -1.34 2.44 -15.52
CA PHE A 46 -0.17 3.27 -15.27
C PHE A 46 1.10 2.66 -15.87
N LEU A 47 1.37 1.39 -15.61
CA LEU A 47 2.54 0.69 -16.14
C LEU A 47 2.53 0.66 -17.67
N TYR A 48 1.40 0.36 -18.29
CA TYR A 48 1.25 0.39 -19.74
C TYR A 48 1.58 1.78 -20.30
N LEU A 49 0.98 2.84 -19.76
CA LEU A 49 1.21 4.20 -20.23
C LEU A 49 2.65 4.66 -20.06
N GLN A 50 3.35 4.19 -19.03
CA GLN A 50 4.75 4.56 -18.77
C GLN A 50 5.76 3.72 -19.55
N VAL A 51 5.46 2.44 -19.81
CA VAL A 51 6.39 1.49 -20.45
C VAL A 51 6.23 1.48 -21.97
N ASN A 52 4.99 1.61 -22.49
CA ASN A 52 4.70 1.53 -23.92
C ASN A 52 5.57 2.46 -24.79
N PRO A 53 5.89 3.72 -24.38
CA PRO A 53 6.77 4.60 -25.16
C PRO A 53 8.23 4.13 -25.33
N PHE A 54 8.66 3.10 -24.59
CA PHE A 54 10.01 2.54 -24.66
C PHE A 54 10.05 1.16 -25.33
N VAL A 55 8.90 0.57 -25.63
CA VAL A 55 8.83 -0.78 -26.22
C VAL A 55 8.96 -0.68 -27.73
N GLY A 56 10.07 -1.18 -28.28
CA GLY A 56 10.34 -1.17 -29.71
C GLY A 56 10.77 0.19 -30.27
N THR A 57 10.96 1.18 -29.41
CA THR A 57 11.44 2.53 -29.77
C THR A 57 12.97 2.56 -29.74
N PRO A 58 13.64 2.94 -30.84
CA PRO A 58 15.08 3.18 -30.83
C PRO A 58 15.47 4.22 -29.77
N GLU A 59 16.64 4.08 -29.15
CA GLU A 59 17.12 5.01 -28.09
C GLU A 59 17.10 6.48 -28.55
N ALA A 60 17.46 6.75 -29.80
CA ALA A 60 17.48 8.09 -30.38
C ALA A 60 16.10 8.75 -30.48
N GLU A 61 15.02 7.97 -30.44
CA GLU A 61 13.62 8.41 -30.55
C GLU A 61 12.88 8.28 -29.21
N ALA A 62 13.56 7.83 -28.15
CA ALA A 62 12.93 7.64 -26.86
C ALA A 62 12.46 9.00 -26.28
N PRO A 63 11.36 9.03 -25.49
CA PRO A 63 10.80 10.26 -24.93
C PRO A 63 11.71 11.04 -23.98
N VAL A 64 12.90 10.51 -23.68
CA VAL A 64 13.90 11.12 -22.81
C VAL A 64 15.25 11.04 -23.53
N PRO A 65 15.73 12.14 -24.12
CA PRO A 65 16.96 12.12 -24.91
C PRO A 65 18.17 11.83 -24.00
N PRO A 66 19.26 11.25 -24.56
CA PRO A 66 20.52 11.12 -23.85
C PRO A 66 21.01 12.48 -23.34
N HIS A 67 21.60 12.50 -22.13
CA HIS A 67 22.19 13.71 -21.59
C HIS A 67 23.67 13.78 -21.95
N ASP A 68 24.09 14.89 -22.55
CA ASP A 68 25.50 15.17 -22.86
C ASP A 68 26.35 15.03 -21.59
N GLY A 69 27.42 14.22 -21.66
CA GLY A 69 28.29 13.94 -20.51
C GLY A 69 27.80 12.83 -19.57
N PHE A 70 26.64 12.20 -19.81
CA PHE A 70 26.17 11.04 -19.04
C PHE A 70 25.68 9.88 -19.92
N PRO A 71 26.60 9.14 -20.58
CA PRO A 71 26.25 8.07 -21.52
C PRO A 71 25.51 6.88 -20.88
N ALA A 72 25.65 6.69 -19.56
CA ALA A 72 24.93 5.64 -18.85
C ALA A 72 23.49 6.02 -18.49
N TYR A 73 23.03 7.24 -18.79
CA TYR A 73 21.70 7.71 -18.41
C TYR A 73 20.58 6.78 -18.91
N TYR A 74 20.55 6.49 -20.22
CA TYR A 74 19.50 5.67 -20.82
C TYR A 74 19.46 4.24 -20.27
N PRO A 75 20.57 3.47 -20.21
CA PRO A 75 20.52 2.13 -19.63
C PRO A 75 20.12 2.14 -18.15
N LEU A 76 20.56 3.13 -17.36
CA LEU A 76 20.12 3.27 -15.97
C LEU A 76 18.63 3.61 -15.87
N LEU A 77 18.11 4.44 -16.77
CA LEU A 77 16.67 4.72 -16.88
C LEU A 77 15.87 3.45 -17.19
N ILE A 78 16.31 2.63 -18.14
CA ILE A 78 15.64 1.35 -18.46
C ILE A 78 15.65 0.41 -17.26
N ILE A 79 16.79 0.26 -16.56
CA ILE A 79 16.86 -0.56 -15.35
C ILE A 79 15.93 -0.01 -14.26
N HIS A 80 15.84 1.32 -14.10
CA HIS A 80 14.91 1.97 -13.18
C HIS A 80 13.44 1.64 -13.54
N ILE A 81 13.06 1.73 -14.83
CA ILE A 81 11.71 1.43 -15.31
C ILE A 81 11.35 -0.04 -15.03
N ILE A 82 12.25 -0.97 -15.33
CA ILE A 82 12.04 -2.41 -15.07
C ILE A 82 11.89 -2.66 -13.56
N ALA A 83 12.81 -2.11 -12.75
CA ALA A 83 12.76 -2.27 -11.30
C ALA A 83 11.47 -1.67 -10.70
N GLY A 84 11.07 -0.48 -11.14
CA GLY A 84 9.82 0.17 -10.72
C GLY A 84 8.59 -0.64 -11.12
N THR A 85 8.58 -1.22 -12.32
CA THR A 85 7.51 -2.12 -12.79
C THR A 85 7.37 -3.34 -11.88
N ILE A 86 8.48 -4.03 -11.59
CA ILE A 86 8.50 -5.19 -10.70
C ILE A 86 8.01 -4.79 -9.30
N THR A 87 8.47 -3.65 -8.79
CA THR A 87 8.03 -3.13 -7.49
C THR A 87 6.52 -2.90 -7.45
N MET A 88 5.93 -2.24 -8.45
CA MET A 88 4.48 -1.96 -8.46
C MET A 88 3.65 -3.25 -8.56
N LEU A 89 4.05 -4.21 -9.39
CA LEU A 89 3.37 -5.50 -9.45
C LEU A 89 3.50 -6.26 -8.14
N ALA A 90 4.69 -6.28 -7.54
CA ALA A 90 4.93 -6.93 -6.27
C ALA A 90 4.14 -6.27 -5.13
N VAL A 91 3.98 -4.94 -5.10
CA VAL A 91 3.22 -4.27 -4.05
C VAL A 91 1.73 -4.64 -4.08
N CYS A 92 1.14 -4.78 -5.27
CA CYS A 92 -0.23 -5.25 -5.44
C CYS A 92 -0.43 -6.66 -4.86
N LEU A 93 0.55 -7.55 -5.06
CA LEU A 93 0.55 -8.87 -4.42
C LEU A 93 0.73 -8.76 -2.89
N GLN A 94 1.62 -7.90 -2.40
CA GLN A 94 1.90 -7.73 -0.97
C GLN A 94 0.67 -7.23 -0.18
N VAL A 95 -0.11 -6.32 -0.75
CA VAL A 95 -1.30 -5.79 -0.08
C VAL A 95 -2.50 -6.74 -0.16
N TRP A 96 -2.46 -7.74 -1.04
CA TRP A 96 -3.55 -8.70 -1.23
C TRP A 96 -3.80 -9.55 0.03
N PRO A 97 -4.95 -9.38 0.73
CA PRO A 97 -5.18 -10.06 1.99
C PRO A 97 -5.26 -11.60 1.86
N LYS A 98 -5.72 -12.12 0.72
CA LYS A 98 -5.85 -13.56 0.46
C LYS A 98 -4.46 -14.19 0.37
N LEU A 99 -3.55 -13.57 -0.37
CA LEU A 99 -2.18 -14.05 -0.50
C LEU A 99 -1.50 -14.13 0.87
N ARG A 100 -1.59 -13.06 1.66
CA ARG A 100 -1.00 -13.01 3.01
C ARG A 100 -1.56 -14.07 3.97
N ARG A 101 -2.85 -14.41 3.85
CA ARG A 101 -3.51 -15.38 4.76
C ARG A 101 -3.38 -16.84 4.29
N ARG A 102 -3.44 -17.09 2.98
CA ARG A 102 -3.45 -18.45 2.42
C ARG A 102 -2.07 -18.96 2.01
N ASN A 103 -1.16 -18.07 1.61
CA ASN A 103 0.17 -18.47 1.16
C ASN A 103 1.25 -17.50 1.70
N PRO A 104 1.59 -17.61 3.00
CA PRO A 104 2.61 -16.76 3.62
C PRO A 104 4.01 -16.97 3.03
N GLY A 105 4.30 -18.14 2.46
CA GLY A 105 5.55 -18.42 1.75
C GLY A 105 5.70 -17.53 0.52
N LEU A 106 4.67 -17.49 -0.33
CA LEU A 106 4.63 -16.63 -1.52
C LEU A 106 4.65 -15.14 -1.15
N HIS A 107 3.98 -14.74 -0.06
CA HIS A 107 4.08 -13.37 0.47
C HIS A 107 5.52 -13.01 0.86
N ARG A 108 6.27 -13.90 1.52
CA ARG A 108 7.67 -13.65 1.89
C ARG A 108 8.58 -13.54 0.67
N TRP A 109 8.40 -14.43 -0.32
CA TRP A 109 9.20 -14.42 -1.55
C TRP A 109 8.95 -13.17 -2.39
N THR A 110 7.69 -12.86 -2.68
CA THR A 110 7.32 -11.62 -3.39
C THR A 110 7.71 -10.37 -2.61
N GLY A 111 7.75 -10.42 -1.27
CA GLY A 111 8.23 -9.34 -0.43
C GLY A 111 9.74 -9.11 -0.55
N ARG A 112 10.55 -10.16 -0.74
CA ARG A 112 12.00 -10.02 -1.02
C ARG A 112 12.23 -9.40 -2.39
N ILE A 113 11.50 -9.88 -3.41
CA ILE A 113 11.54 -9.32 -4.77
C ILE A 113 11.17 -7.83 -4.72
N TYR A 114 10.10 -7.47 -4.01
CA TYR A 114 9.70 -6.09 -3.80
C TYR A 114 10.84 -5.22 -3.23
N VAL A 115 11.50 -5.66 -2.15
CA VAL A 115 12.55 -4.88 -1.49
C VAL A 115 13.76 -4.69 -2.39
N VAL A 116 14.22 -5.74 -3.07
CA VAL A 116 15.37 -5.66 -3.99
C VAL A 116 15.06 -4.72 -5.16
N ALA A 117 13.93 -4.92 -5.84
CA ALA A 117 13.51 -4.06 -6.94
C ALA A 117 13.31 -2.60 -6.48
N CYS A 118 12.75 -2.40 -5.28
CA CYS A 118 12.58 -1.08 -4.69
C CYS A 118 13.92 -0.37 -4.48
N VAL A 119 14.91 -1.06 -3.92
CA VAL A 119 16.24 -0.49 -3.68
C VAL A 119 16.89 -0.07 -4.99
N ILE A 120 16.85 -0.95 -6.00
CA ILE A 120 17.38 -0.64 -7.34
C ILE A 120 16.67 0.58 -7.92
N ALA A 121 15.33 0.57 -7.94
CA ALA A 121 14.54 1.66 -8.47
C ALA A 121 14.82 2.99 -7.73
N ALA A 122 14.89 2.97 -6.40
CA ALA A 122 15.12 4.19 -5.62
C ALA A 122 16.52 4.76 -5.83
N VAL A 123 17.57 3.92 -5.80
CA VAL A 123 18.95 4.37 -6.04
C VAL A 123 19.11 4.96 -7.43
N LEU A 124 18.62 4.26 -8.46
CA LEU A 124 18.67 4.77 -9.83
C LEU A 124 17.80 6.02 -9.99
N GLY A 125 16.63 6.07 -9.34
CA GLY A 125 15.78 7.26 -9.35
C GLY A 125 16.48 8.50 -8.78
N LEU A 126 17.24 8.35 -7.70
CA LEU A 126 18.04 9.44 -7.12
C LEU A 126 19.22 9.85 -7.99
N ILE A 127 19.81 8.94 -8.76
CA ILE A 127 20.85 9.26 -9.75
C ILE A 127 20.25 10.02 -10.94
N LEU A 128 19.03 9.66 -11.36
CA LEU A 128 18.37 10.22 -12.54
C LEU A 128 17.64 11.54 -12.27
N VAL A 129 17.15 11.78 -11.04
CA VAL A 129 16.31 12.96 -10.72
C VAL A 129 16.96 14.32 -11.04
N PRO A 130 18.29 14.54 -10.91
CA PRO A 130 18.89 15.84 -11.24
C PRO A 130 18.76 16.22 -12.73
N PHE A 131 18.53 15.22 -13.59
CA PHE A 131 18.38 15.37 -15.03
C PHE A 131 16.91 15.49 -15.48
N ALA A 132 15.97 15.33 -14.55
CA ALA A 132 14.55 15.56 -14.82
C ALA A 132 14.24 17.08 -14.87
N PRO A 133 13.08 17.52 -15.38
CA PRO A 133 12.66 18.92 -15.27
C PRO A 133 12.80 19.45 -13.84
N VAL A 134 13.36 20.65 -13.69
CA VAL A 134 13.61 21.29 -12.39
C VAL A 134 12.36 21.34 -11.48
N PRO A 135 11.16 21.67 -12.01
CA PRO A 135 9.95 21.65 -11.20
C PRO A 135 9.64 20.25 -10.65
N GLY A 136 9.55 20.16 -9.33
CA GLY A 136 9.22 18.94 -8.60
C GLY A 136 10.41 18.04 -8.26
N GLN A 137 11.65 18.39 -8.63
CA GLN A 137 12.83 17.57 -8.28
C GLN A 137 12.96 17.34 -6.77
N VAL A 138 12.74 18.37 -5.96
CA VAL A 138 12.81 18.27 -4.49
C VAL A 138 11.73 17.31 -3.97
N GLY A 139 10.49 17.45 -4.44
CA GLY A 139 9.38 16.58 -4.06
C GLY A 139 9.63 15.12 -4.42
N VAL A 140 10.14 14.85 -5.64
CA VAL A 140 10.50 13.49 -6.09
C VAL A 140 11.66 12.93 -5.27
N THR A 141 12.68 13.72 -4.99
CA THR A 141 13.83 13.32 -4.18
C THR A 141 13.38 12.93 -2.78
N MET A 142 12.59 13.78 -2.12
CA MET A 142 12.06 13.52 -0.78
C MET A 142 11.18 12.28 -0.75
N ALA A 143 10.24 12.15 -1.69
CA ALA A 143 9.39 10.97 -1.79
C ALA A 143 10.21 9.69 -1.97
N THR A 144 11.25 9.73 -2.82
CA THR A 144 12.12 8.57 -3.10
C THR A 144 12.95 8.18 -1.88
N VAL A 145 13.54 9.16 -1.17
CA VAL A 145 14.30 8.92 0.07
C VAL A 145 13.39 8.32 1.15
N LEU A 146 12.20 8.89 1.36
CA LEU A 146 11.24 8.34 2.31
C LEU A 146 10.81 6.93 1.93
N TRP A 147 10.56 6.69 0.64
CA TRP A 147 10.14 5.39 0.14
C TRP A 147 11.20 4.31 0.33
N PHE A 148 12.45 4.65 0.02
CA PHE A 148 13.62 3.82 0.31
C PHE A 148 13.73 3.52 1.81
N ALA A 149 13.69 4.56 2.65
CA ALA A 149 13.82 4.42 4.09
C ALA A 149 12.72 3.55 4.70
N PHE A 150 11.45 3.74 4.31
CA PHE A 150 10.35 2.93 4.82
C PHE A 150 10.39 1.49 4.31
N SER A 151 10.82 1.26 3.06
CA SER A 151 11.01 -0.09 2.52
C SER A 151 12.05 -0.86 3.30
N ILE A 152 13.22 -0.25 3.55
CA ILE A 152 14.29 -0.85 4.34
C ILE A 152 13.86 -1.05 5.79
N ALA A 153 13.26 -0.03 6.42
CA ALA A 153 12.77 -0.15 7.80
C ALA A 153 11.71 -1.26 7.95
N GLY A 154 10.83 -1.41 6.94
CA GLY A 154 9.85 -2.48 6.85
C GLY A 154 10.50 -3.86 6.76
N TRP A 155 11.51 -4.02 5.92
CA TRP A 155 12.27 -5.25 5.78
C TRP A 155 13.05 -5.61 7.07
N VAL A 156 13.78 -4.64 7.64
CA VAL A 156 14.52 -4.82 8.90
C VAL A 156 13.56 -5.18 10.05
N ALA A 157 12.38 -4.55 10.12
CA ALA A 157 11.38 -4.89 11.11
C ALA A 157 10.86 -6.33 10.93
N ALA A 158 10.67 -6.80 9.70
CA ALA A 158 10.30 -8.19 9.43
C ALA A 158 11.40 -9.17 9.86
N ARG A 159 12.66 -8.89 9.53
CA ARG A 159 13.82 -9.72 9.94
C ARG A 159 13.98 -9.82 11.45
N ARG A 160 13.60 -8.76 12.18
CA ARG A 160 13.61 -8.71 13.65
C ARG A 160 12.29 -9.19 14.28
N ASN A 161 11.40 -9.84 13.52
CA ASN A 161 10.09 -10.32 13.99
C ASN A 161 9.19 -9.23 14.60
N ARG A 162 9.40 -7.95 14.25
CA ARG A 162 8.62 -6.80 14.72
C ARG A 162 7.45 -6.52 13.78
N TRP A 163 6.47 -7.43 13.75
CA TRP A 163 5.38 -7.43 12.76
C TRP A 163 4.51 -6.17 12.75
N ALA A 164 4.24 -5.58 13.90
CA ALA A 164 3.48 -4.32 13.99
C ALA A 164 4.22 -3.17 13.30
N LYS A 165 5.53 -3.04 13.55
CA LYS A 165 6.38 -2.03 12.89
C LYS A 165 6.52 -2.31 11.39
N HIS A 166 6.75 -3.56 11.02
CA HIS A 166 6.79 -3.98 9.62
C HIS A 166 5.52 -3.54 8.87
N ARG A 167 4.33 -3.87 9.40
CA ARG A 167 3.06 -3.50 8.78
C ARG A 167 2.92 -1.98 8.63
N ARG A 168 3.32 -1.22 9.66
CA ARG A 168 3.28 0.25 9.61
C ARG A 168 4.18 0.80 8.50
N TYR A 169 5.45 0.37 8.46
CA TYR A 169 6.39 0.83 7.43
C TYR A 169 5.97 0.42 6.02
N MET A 170 5.46 -0.80 5.84
CA MET A 170 4.97 -1.25 4.52
C MET A 170 3.72 -0.49 4.05
N LEU A 171 2.90 0.05 4.96
CA LEU A 171 1.79 0.92 4.57
C LEU A 171 2.26 2.26 4.03
N TYR A 172 3.26 2.89 4.67
CA TYR A 172 3.87 4.12 4.11
C TYR A 172 4.56 3.83 2.79
N SER A 173 5.27 2.70 2.71
CA SER A 173 5.93 2.27 1.47
C SER A 173 4.96 2.08 0.32
N PHE A 174 3.81 1.44 0.59
CA PHE A 174 2.72 1.30 -0.38
C PHE A 174 2.14 2.66 -0.81
N ALA A 175 1.90 3.57 0.15
CA ALA A 175 1.43 4.92 -0.15
C ALA A 175 2.39 5.70 -1.06
N LEU A 176 3.70 5.57 -0.83
CA LEU A 176 4.72 6.27 -1.59
C LEU A 176 4.89 5.70 -3.01
N VAL A 177 4.92 4.38 -3.19
CA VAL A 177 5.04 3.81 -4.54
C VAL A 177 3.80 4.11 -5.39
N MET A 178 2.61 4.17 -4.78
CA MET A 178 1.37 4.50 -5.49
C MET A 178 1.22 6.00 -5.82
N ASN A 179 2.12 6.87 -5.33
CA ASN A 179 2.12 8.30 -5.66
C ASN A 179 2.14 8.55 -7.17
N ASN A 180 2.94 7.78 -7.90
CA ASN A 180 3.23 8.07 -9.31
C ASN A 180 1.97 8.06 -10.20
N VAL A 181 0.93 7.33 -9.78
CA VAL A 181 -0.38 7.33 -10.45
C VAL A 181 -1.03 8.71 -10.41
N TRP A 182 -0.91 9.43 -9.30
CA TRP A 182 -1.49 10.78 -9.15
C TRP A 182 -0.83 11.78 -10.10
N GLY A 183 0.50 11.73 -10.23
CA GLY A 183 1.22 12.67 -11.10
C GLY A 183 0.78 12.56 -12.55
N LEU A 184 0.66 11.33 -13.06
CA LEU A 184 0.17 11.07 -14.42
C LEU A 184 -1.27 11.55 -14.59
N PHE A 185 -2.14 11.25 -13.63
CA PHE A 185 -3.54 11.65 -13.66
C PHE A 185 -3.70 13.17 -13.66
N ILE A 186 -3.04 13.87 -12.74
CA ILE A 186 -3.10 15.34 -12.62
C ILE A 186 -2.66 16.02 -13.91
N VAL A 187 -1.49 15.63 -14.45
CA VAL A 187 -0.95 16.25 -15.67
C VAL A 187 -1.86 15.98 -16.86
N ARG A 188 -2.27 14.73 -17.09
CA ARG A 188 -3.15 14.40 -18.23
C ARG A 188 -4.50 15.09 -18.15
N SER A 189 -5.16 15.04 -16.99
CA SER A 189 -6.46 15.69 -16.82
C SER A 189 -6.36 17.21 -16.99
N ALA A 190 -5.31 17.85 -16.49
CA ALA A 190 -5.12 19.29 -16.69
C ALA A 190 -4.94 19.64 -18.17
N LEU A 191 -4.17 18.87 -18.93
CA LEU A 191 -3.98 19.08 -20.37
C LEU A 191 -5.28 18.86 -21.15
N GLU A 192 -6.03 17.80 -20.84
CA GLU A 192 -7.32 17.50 -21.48
C GLU A 192 -8.40 18.55 -21.19
N MET A 193 -8.36 19.17 -20.00
CA MET A 193 -9.26 20.27 -19.63
C MET A 193 -8.81 21.63 -20.17
N GLY A 194 -7.74 21.69 -20.95
CA GLY A 194 -7.23 22.94 -21.53
C GLY A 194 -6.65 23.90 -20.50
N PHE A 195 -5.92 23.39 -19.49
CA PHE A 195 -5.27 24.21 -18.48
C PHE A 195 -4.37 25.29 -19.11
N THR A 196 -4.67 26.56 -18.82
CA THR A 196 -3.97 27.74 -19.36
C THR A 196 -3.01 28.39 -18.36
N GLY A 197 -2.86 27.82 -17.16
CA GLY A 197 -1.93 28.30 -16.16
C GLY A 197 -0.48 27.90 -16.43
N ASP A 198 0.43 28.35 -15.58
CA ASP A 198 1.85 28.03 -15.71
C ASP A 198 2.11 26.54 -15.43
N ILE A 199 2.68 25.87 -16.43
CA ILE A 199 3.01 24.44 -16.42
C ILE A 199 3.97 24.07 -15.29
N THR A 200 4.82 25.01 -14.86
CA THR A 200 5.77 24.84 -13.76
C THR A 200 5.05 24.46 -12.47
N TYR A 201 4.00 25.21 -12.10
CA TYR A 201 3.22 24.92 -10.90
C TYR A 201 2.41 23.64 -11.03
N LEU A 202 1.93 23.31 -12.23
CA LEU A 202 1.24 22.04 -12.48
C LEU A 202 2.18 20.85 -12.24
N LEU A 203 3.38 20.89 -12.80
CA LEU A 203 4.39 19.83 -12.64
C LEU A 203 4.84 19.72 -11.18
N GLU A 204 5.13 20.84 -10.52
CA GLU A 204 5.46 20.87 -9.09
C GLU A 204 4.35 20.20 -8.26
N THR A 205 3.10 20.63 -8.47
CA THR A 205 1.93 20.07 -7.77
C THR A 205 1.80 18.57 -7.99
N ALA A 206 1.94 18.11 -9.25
CA ALA A 206 1.86 16.70 -9.59
C ALA A 206 2.94 15.85 -8.91
N ARG A 207 4.11 16.42 -8.59
CA ARG A 207 5.21 15.74 -7.89
C ARG A 207 5.09 15.74 -6.37
N TRP A 208 4.24 16.59 -5.79
CA TRP A 208 3.99 16.64 -4.34
C TRP A 208 2.68 15.99 -3.91
N PHE A 209 1.60 16.28 -4.64
CA PHE A 209 0.24 16.04 -4.20
C PHE A 209 0.01 14.58 -3.79
N GLY A 210 0.37 13.63 -4.66
CA GLY A 210 0.02 12.24 -4.45
C GLY A 210 0.62 11.65 -3.19
N TRP A 211 1.91 11.86 -2.92
CA TRP A 211 2.59 11.21 -1.80
C TRP A 211 2.30 11.91 -0.49
N VAL A 212 2.15 13.23 -0.48
CA VAL A 212 1.74 13.98 0.72
C VAL A 212 0.35 13.52 1.15
N VAL A 213 -0.61 13.52 0.22
CA VAL A 213 -1.99 13.07 0.49
C VAL A 213 -2.00 11.60 0.91
N ASN A 214 -1.28 10.72 0.21
CA ASN A 214 -1.22 9.30 0.56
C ASN A 214 -0.64 9.08 1.97
N LEU A 215 0.44 9.78 2.35
CA LEU A 215 1.03 9.67 3.69
C LEU A 215 0.08 10.20 4.77
N MET A 216 -0.59 11.33 4.52
CA MET A 216 -1.61 11.87 5.44
C MET A 216 -2.75 10.87 5.65
N LEU A 217 -3.26 10.26 4.58
CA LEU A 217 -4.30 9.23 4.64
C LEU A 217 -3.85 7.99 5.42
N VAL A 218 -2.62 7.52 5.18
CA VAL A 218 -2.05 6.39 5.93
C VAL A 218 -1.91 6.74 7.41
N GLN A 219 -1.38 7.92 7.74
CA GLN A 219 -1.20 8.35 9.12
C GLN A 219 -2.55 8.50 9.84
N TRP A 220 -3.53 9.12 9.19
CA TRP A 220 -4.89 9.25 9.70
C TRP A 220 -5.53 7.88 9.96
N TRP A 221 -5.39 6.95 9.01
CA TRP A 221 -5.92 5.59 9.14
C TRP A 221 -5.28 4.82 10.30
N LEU A 222 -3.96 4.94 10.45
CA LEU A 222 -3.21 4.32 11.56
C LEU A 222 -3.67 4.89 12.91
N ASN A 223 -3.86 6.21 13.01
CA ASN A 223 -4.33 6.85 14.25
C ASN A 223 -5.74 6.38 14.64
N ARG A 224 -6.64 6.22 13.66
CA ARG A 224 -8.01 5.73 13.92
C ARG A 224 -8.07 4.24 14.27
N THR A 225 -7.18 3.44 13.70
CA THR A 225 -7.19 1.97 13.94
C THR A 225 -6.38 1.55 15.15
N ALA A 226 -5.43 2.37 15.63
CA ALA A 226 -4.67 2.10 16.85
C ALA A 226 -5.54 2.00 18.11
N ARG A 227 -6.73 2.61 18.11
CA ARG A 227 -7.67 2.60 19.25
C ARG A 227 -8.62 1.38 19.29
N ARG A 228 -8.53 0.46 18.32
CA ARG A 228 -9.41 -0.72 18.29
C ARG A 228 -8.89 -1.78 19.27
N PRO A 229 -9.72 -2.30 20.20
CA PRO A 229 -9.32 -3.37 21.10
C PRO A 229 -8.84 -4.59 20.31
N VAL A 230 -7.68 -5.13 20.69
CA VAL A 230 -7.23 -6.45 20.21
C VAL A 230 -7.97 -7.48 21.03
N GLU A 231 -8.97 -8.16 20.46
CA GLU A 231 -9.56 -9.35 21.11
C GLU A 231 -8.43 -10.34 21.40
N ARG A 232 -8.14 -10.58 22.68
CA ARG A 232 -7.10 -11.52 23.09
C ARG A 232 -7.68 -12.93 23.01
N PRO A 233 -6.96 -13.91 22.44
CA PRO A 233 -7.39 -15.31 22.43
C PRO A 233 -7.62 -15.90 23.84
N ALA A 234 -7.09 -15.27 24.89
CA ALA A 234 -7.28 -15.65 26.28
C ALA A 234 -8.73 -15.48 26.77
N ASP A 235 -9.55 -14.68 26.07
CA ASP A 235 -10.96 -14.48 26.42
C ASP A 235 -11.85 -15.66 25.95
N ARG A 236 -11.26 -16.72 25.37
CA ARG A 236 -11.96 -17.92 24.86
C ARG A 236 -11.83 -19.17 25.72
N VAL A 237 -11.06 -19.16 26.81
CA VAL A 237 -10.84 -20.36 27.63
C VAL A 237 -11.03 -20.00 29.08
N PHE A 238 -12.28 -20.10 29.58
CA PHE A 238 -12.65 -20.54 30.93
C PHE A 238 -14.17 -20.69 31.02
N VAL A 239 -14.74 -21.64 30.28
CA VAL A 239 -15.99 -22.32 30.69
C VAL A 239 -15.87 -23.79 30.28
N LYS A 240 -15.10 -24.54 31.05
CA LYS A 240 -15.27 -25.99 31.20
C LYS A 240 -15.44 -26.23 32.70
N ALA A 241 -16.70 -26.36 33.11
CA ALA A 241 -17.15 -27.10 34.26
C ALA A 241 -18.43 -27.80 33.83
#